data_AF-A0A6N2RQP5-F1
#
_entry.id   AF-A0A6N2RQP5-F1
#
_cell.length_a   1.000
_cell.length_b   1.000
_cell.length_c   1.000
_cell.angle_alpha   90.00
_cell.angle_beta   90.00
_cell.angle_gamma   90.00
#
_symmetry.space_group_name_H-M   'P 1'
#
loop_
_entity.id
_entity.type
_entity.pdbx_description
1 polymer ?
#
loop_
_entity_poly.entity_id
_entity_poly.type
_entity_poly.pdbx_seq_one_letter_code
_entity_poly.pdbx_strand_id
1 'polypeptide(L)'
;MTLMSELESNFEMVKVPLKGAYLSNRLHDKFCIIDFEFVMHGSYNWSKAAQYNDETLATALDRDFVKKFADEFMRLYNNHNE
;
A
#
# COMPACT_ATOMS: atom_id res chain seq x y z
N MET A 1 23.24 3.13 -6.23
CA MET A 1 22.08 3.13 -5.31
C MET A 1 21.16 1.98 -5.69
N THR A 2 20.57 1.31 -4.70
CA THR A 2 19.46 0.39 -4.94
C THR A 2 18.15 1.18 -4.89
N LEU A 3 17.08 0.64 -5.50
CA LEU A 3 15.75 1.26 -5.41
C LEU A 3 15.35 1.55 -3.96
N MET A 4 15.66 0.65 -3.02
CA MET A 4 15.36 0.86 -1.61
C MET A 4 16.11 2.06 -1.02
N SER A 5 17.41 2.21 -1.32
CA SER A 5 18.18 3.34 -0.80
C SER A 5 17.66 4.70 -1.31
N GLU A 6 17.12 4.73 -2.54
CA GLU A 6 16.54 5.94 -3.11
C GLU A 6 15.16 6.25 -2.50
N LEU A 7 14.33 5.23 -2.25
CA LEU A 7 13.04 5.42 -1.59
C LEU A 7 13.24 5.94 -0.15
N GLU A 8 14.16 5.34 0.59
CA GLU A 8 14.49 5.76 1.97
C GLU A 8 15.03 7.19 2.05
N SER A 9 15.71 7.67 1.00
CA SER A 9 16.24 9.04 1.00
C SER A 9 15.21 10.10 0.61
N ASN A 10 14.12 9.71 -0.06
CA ASN A 10 13.16 10.66 -0.62
C ASN A 10 11.78 10.62 0.08
N PHE A 11 11.45 9.53 0.77
CA PHE A 11 10.13 9.33 1.35
C PHE A 11 10.22 8.87 2.80
N GLU A 12 9.29 9.38 3.61
CA GLU A 12 8.99 8.77 4.90
C GLU A 12 8.28 7.43 4.65
N MET A 13 8.96 6.34 4.96
CA MET A 13 8.48 5.00 4.66
C MET A 13 8.75 4.04 5.80
N VAL A 14 7.90 3.02 5.88
CA VAL A 14 8.00 1.93 6.84
C VAL A 14 8.15 0.61 6.09
N LYS A 15 9.10 -0.22 6.52
CA LYS A 15 9.33 -1.55 5.94
C LYS A 15 8.48 -2.59 6.66
N VAL A 16 7.52 -3.18 5.94
CA VAL A 16 6.71 -4.28 6.48
C VAL A 16 7.45 -5.61 6.27
N PRO A 17 7.83 -6.35 7.34
CA PRO A 17 8.54 -7.62 7.22
C PRO A 17 7.62 -8.73 6.69
N LEU A 18 8.24 -9.80 6.17
CA LEU A 18 7.53 -11.01 5.79
C LEU A 18 6.88 -11.66 7.03
N LYS A 19 5.72 -12.28 6.84
CA LYS A 19 4.93 -12.89 7.91
C LYS A 19 4.69 -14.39 7.67
N GLY A 20 4.18 -15.07 8.69
CA GLY A 20 3.79 -16.49 8.65
C GLY A 20 4.91 -17.45 9.07
N ALA A 21 4.55 -18.71 9.29
CA ALA A 21 5.44 -19.75 9.82
C ALA A 21 6.70 -19.99 8.97
N TYR A 22 6.60 -19.74 7.65
CA TYR A 22 7.71 -19.89 6.70
C TYR A 22 8.34 -18.56 6.26
N LEU A 23 7.97 -17.43 6.89
CA LEU A 23 8.43 -16.09 6.53
C LEU A 23 8.32 -15.78 5.03
N SER A 24 7.23 -16.19 4.39
CA SER A 24 7.03 -16.06 2.94
C SER A 24 5.87 -15.12 2.57
N ASN A 25 4.99 -14.79 3.52
CA ASN A 25 3.82 -13.95 3.23
C ASN A 25 4.25 -12.49 3.13
N ARG A 26 3.91 -11.87 1.99
CA ARG A 26 4.19 -10.46 1.69
C ARG A 26 2.95 -9.61 1.95
N LEU A 27 3.15 -8.31 2.21
CA LEU A 27 2.07 -7.35 2.11
C LEU A 27 1.54 -7.35 0.66
N HIS A 28 0.25 -7.65 0.49
CA HIS A 28 -0.36 -7.81 -0.83
C HIS A 28 -1.45 -6.76 -1.11
N ASP A 29 -1.60 -5.81 -0.19
CA ASP A 29 -2.57 -4.72 -0.32
C ASP A 29 -2.10 -3.73 -1.37
N LYS A 30 -3.03 -3.31 -2.24
CA LYS A 30 -2.81 -2.35 -3.32
C LYS A 30 -3.84 -1.26 -3.13
N PHE A 31 -3.47 -0.23 -2.37
CA PHE A 31 -4.30 0.95 -2.19
C PHE A 31 -3.44 2.19 -2.03
N CYS A 32 -4.05 3.35 -2.28
CA CYS A 32 -3.47 4.66 -2.04
C CYS A 32 -4.57 5.61 -1.55
N ILE A 33 -4.26 6.34 -0.49
CA ILE A 33 -5.14 7.33 0.13
C ILE A 33 -4.57 8.71 -0.17
N ILE A 34 -5.42 9.64 -0.61
CA ILE A 34 -5.07 11.03 -0.84
C ILE A 34 -5.94 11.89 0.07
N ASP A 35 -5.28 12.73 0.88
CA ASP A 35 -5.89 13.72 1.78
C ASP A 35 -6.95 13.19 2.76
N PHE A 36 -6.96 11.87 3.03
CA PHE A 36 -8.01 11.18 3.80
C PHE A 36 -9.44 11.33 3.22
N GLU A 37 -9.55 11.71 1.95
CA GLU A 37 -10.85 11.95 1.28
C GLU A 37 -11.04 11.09 0.04
N PHE A 38 -9.94 10.65 -0.57
CA PHE A 38 -9.95 9.82 -1.76
C PHE A 38 -9.14 8.54 -1.56
N VAL A 39 -9.66 7.43 -2.06
CA VAL A 39 -8.93 6.15 -2.09
C VAL A 39 -9.00 5.52 -3.48
N MET A 40 -7.87 4.97 -3.90
CA MET A 40 -7.75 4.04 -5.02
C MET A 40 -7.40 2.67 -4.46
N HIS A 41 -8.09 1.62 -4.87
CA HIS A 41 -7.80 0.25 -4.43
C HIS A 41 -8.23 -0.79 -5.47
N GLY A 42 -7.68 -2.01 -5.37
CA GLY A 42 -8.12 -3.13 -6.22
C GLY A 42 -7.05 -4.20 -6.38
N SER A 43 -7.15 -4.97 -7.47
CA SER A 43 -6.09 -5.91 -7.86
C SER A 43 -4.97 -5.25 -8.65
N TYR A 44 -5.18 -4.02 -9.14
CA TYR A 44 -4.25 -3.32 -10.02
C TYR A 44 -2.89 -2.99 -9.38
N ASN A 45 -1.80 -3.46 -9.98
CA ASN A 45 -0.43 -3.16 -9.53
C ASN A 45 0.13 -1.90 -10.21
N TRP A 46 0.99 -1.12 -9.52
CA TRP A 46 1.74 -0.01 -10.14
C TRP A 46 2.90 -0.51 -11.00
N SER A 47 2.56 -1.21 -12.08
CA SER A 47 3.51 -1.81 -13.01
C SER A 47 3.03 -1.67 -14.46
N LYS A 48 3.95 -1.80 -15.42
CA LYS A 48 3.59 -1.85 -16.84
C LYS A 48 2.76 -3.09 -17.20
N ALA A 49 2.97 -4.20 -16.50
CA ALA A 49 2.26 -5.46 -16.79
C ALA A 49 0.76 -5.37 -16.48
N ALA A 50 0.38 -4.59 -15.45
CA ALA A 50 -1.01 -4.36 -15.06
C ALA A 50 -1.88 -3.80 -16.21
N GLN A 51 -1.27 -3.10 -17.18
CA GLN A 51 -1.97 -2.56 -18.36
C GLN A 51 -2.50 -3.64 -19.31
N TYR A 52 -1.97 -4.86 -19.21
CA TYR A 52 -2.30 -5.98 -20.09
C TYR A 52 -2.99 -7.13 -19.35
N ASN A 53 -3.07 -7.06 -18.02
CA ASN A 53 -3.72 -8.07 -17.21
C ASN A 53 -5.18 -7.68 -16.93
N ASP A 54 -6.02 -8.69 -16.68
CA ASP A 54 -7.38 -8.46 -16.20
C ASP A 54 -7.36 -8.08 -14.70
N GLU A 55 -7.08 -6.81 -14.43
CA GLU A 55 -7.05 -6.23 -13.09
C GLU A 55 -8.18 -5.21 -12.87
N THR A 56 -8.52 -4.96 -11.61
CA THR A 56 -9.56 -4.01 -11.20
C THR A 56 -8.94 -2.84 -10.46
N LEU A 57 -9.43 -1.65 -10.75
CA LEU A 57 -9.11 -0.42 -10.03
C LEU A 57 -10.43 0.30 -9.70
N ALA A 58 -10.75 0.36 -8.43
CA ALA A 58 -11.88 1.11 -7.91
C ALA A 58 -11.38 2.38 -7.23
N THR A 59 -12.15 3.45 -7.37
CA THR A 59 -11.86 4.73 -6.72
C THR A 59 -13.10 5.22 -5.97
N ALA A 60 -12.88 5.91 -4.86
CA ALA A 60 -13.95 6.47 -4.06
C ALA A 60 -13.53 7.80 -3.44
N LEU A 61 -14.44 8.78 -3.51
CA LEU A 61 -14.35 10.05 -2.80
C LEU A 61 -15.38 10.03 -1.67
N ASP A 62 -15.05 9.35 -0.58
CA ASP A 62 -15.93 9.09 0.56
C ASP A 62 -15.08 8.91 1.81
N ARG A 63 -15.19 9.86 2.74
CA ARG A 63 -14.41 9.86 3.98
C ARG A 63 -14.64 8.64 4.86
N ASP A 64 -15.88 8.14 4.95
CA ASP A 64 -16.21 6.99 5.79
C ASP A 64 -15.64 5.71 5.18
N PHE A 65 -15.62 5.63 3.85
CA PHE A 65 -14.98 4.53 3.14
C PHE A 65 -13.45 4.59 3.24
N VAL A 66 -12.86 5.76 3.02
CA VAL A 66 -11.41 6.01 3.10
C VAL A 66 -10.87 5.70 4.50
N LYS A 67 -11.63 6.02 5.55
CA LYS A 67 -11.24 5.73 6.94
C LYS A 67 -10.87 4.27 7.15
N LYS A 68 -11.56 3.33 6.52
CA LYS A 68 -11.27 1.88 6.65
C LYS A 68 -9.87 1.53 6.13
N PHE A 69 -9.44 2.15 5.04
CA PHE A 69 -8.08 1.98 4.50
C PHE A 69 -7.05 2.73 5.34
N ALA A 70 -7.40 3.92 5.84
CA ALA A 70 -6.54 4.70 6.71
C ALA A 70 -6.24 3.95 8.02
N ASP A 71 -7.25 3.30 8.61
CA ASP A 71 -7.09 2.49 9.81
C ASP A 71 -6.08 1.33 9.58
N GLU A 72 -6.16 0.66 8.42
CA GLU A 72 -5.19 -0.38 8.05
C GLU A 72 -3.79 0.18 7.80
N PHE A 73 -3.68 1.32 7.10
CA PHE A 73 -2.40 2.01 6.91
C PHE A 73 -1.75 2.37 8.25
N MET A 74 -2.51 3.00 9.16
CA MET A 74 -2.02 3.37 10.49
C MET A 74 -1.63 2.15 11.32
N ARG A 75 -2.38 1.04 11.20
CA ARG A 75 -2.01 -0.23 11.84
C ARG A 75 -0.66 -0.74 11.31
N LEU A 76 -0.41 -0.70 10.00
CA LEU A 76 0.86 -1.14 9.42
C LEU A 76 2.00 -0.20 9.81
N TYR A 77 1.78 1.11 9.74
CA TYR A 77 2.76 2.14 10.03
C TYR A 77 3.18 2.07 11.52
N ASN A 78 2.23 2.12 12.45
CA ASN A 78 2.54 2.12 13.89
C ASN A 78 3.22 0.83 14.38
N ASN A 79 2.94 -0.33 13.77
CA ASN A 79 3.56 -1.60 14.18
C ASN A 79 5.02 -1.77 13.71
N HIS A 80 5.48 -0.90 12.82
CA HIS A 80 6.75 -1.08 12.12
C HIS A 80 7.57 0.22 12.02
N ASN A 81 7.10 1.31 12.64
CA ASN A 81 7.81 2.60 12.72
C ASN A 81 8.58 2.77 14.05
N GLU A 82 9.08 1.68 14.63
CA GLU A 82 9.93 1.67 15.83
C GLU A 82 11.41 1.48 15.47
#